data_AF-A0A946S1I4-F1
#
_entry.id   AF-A0A946S1I4-F1
#
_cell.length_a   1.000
_cell.length_b   1.000
_cell.length_c   1.000
_cell.angle_alpha   90.00
_cell.angle_beta   90.00
_cell.angle_gamma   90.00
#
_symmetry.space_group_name_H-M   'P 1'
#
loop_
_entity.id
_entity.type
_entity.pdbx_description
1 polymer ?
#
loop_
_entity_poly.entity_id
_entity_poly.type
_entity_poly.pdbx_seq_one_letter_code
_entity_poly.pdbx_strand_id
1 'polypeptide(L)'
;DLGKYGRPDLLIRDQDNVILLESKFGAAFQTSQLKRYADYLKSLKEKSDPSSETCQQYSLVLIAPKNRLRGLRLEADNMALAHKTNTFNEYCNLNPAINFQSIAWEDVVITLDNSVEIQRELRIYIMDHLPLELTRENIDQLSKKSFPDSLSSLYQKIRNLQTNLRLDSDSFKLDAVRHSYNWYGFKILSFDDTYNLWIGMILEPWSITGIPIYIQVREDWVKRDEFLKVKNILIELGFKEDKQYSYLLPIPFEKLSSMEDTIINICNRLDKAFTSQS
;
A
#
# COMPACT_ATOMS: atom_id res chain seq x y z
N ASP A 1 -7.80 -18.13 26.35
CA ASP A 1 -7.99 -18.95 25.14
C ASP A 1 -7.79 -18.13 23.85
N LEU A 2 -6.65 -17.42 23.76
CA LEU A 2 -6.34 -16.52 22.63
C LEU A 2 -6.08 -17.29 21.33
N GLY A 3 -5.61 -18.55 21.43
CA GLY A 3 -5.30 -19.40 20.28
C GLY A 3 -6.45 -19.60 19.29
N LYS A 4 -7.72 -19.49 19.74
CA LYS A 4 -8.92 -19.56 18.86
C LYS A 4 -9.11 -18.31 17.99
N TYR A 5 -8.57 -17.17 18.41
CA TYR A 5 -8.70 -15.88 17.73
C TYR A 5 -7.42 -15.52 16.93
N GLY A 6 -6.37 -16.32 17.07
CA GLY A 6 -5.05 -16.06 16.49
C GLY A 6 -4.10 -15.44 17.51
N ARG A 7 -2.83 -15.29 17.13
CA ARG A 7 -1.79 -14.72 17.99
C ARG A 7 -1.47 -13.30 17.53
N PRO A 8 -1.75 -12.25 18.34
CA PRO A 8 -1.28 -10.90 18.06
C PRO A 8 0.24 -10.86 18.13
N ASP A 9 0.85 -9.88 17.45
CA ASP A 9 2.30 -9.67 17.56
C ASP A 9 2.70 -9.30 18.99
N LEU A 10 1.85 -8.50 19.67
CA LEU A 10 2.04 -8.16 21.08
C LEU A 10 0.69 -8.08 21.81
N LEU A 11 0.66 -8.64 23.01
CA LEU A 11 -0.42 -8.48 23.99
C LEU A 11 0.18 -7.88 25.26
N ILE A 12 -0.25 -6.67 25.61
CA ILE A 12 0.09 -6.03 26.88
C ILE A 12 -1.17 -6.12 27.75
N ARG A 13 -1.01 -6.65 28.96
CA ARG A 13 -2.10 -6.76 29.92
C ARG A 13 -1.63 -6.41 31.31
N ASP A 14 -2.27 -5.42 31.91
CA ASP A 14 -2.13 -5.08 33.32
C ASP A 14 -3.51 -5.08 34.01
N GLN A 15 -3.60 -4.47 35.19
CA GLN A 15 -4.85 -4.41 35.96
C GLN A 15 -5.90 -3.51 35.31
N ASP A 16 -5.46 -2.49 34.58
CA ASP A 16 -6.31 -1.42 34.04
C ASP A 16 -6.45 -1.50 32.51
N ASN A 17 -5.58 -2.24 31.82
CA ASN A 17 -5.46 -2.21 30.38
C ASN A 17 -5.29 -3.60 29.76
N VAL A 18 -5.94 -3.79 28.63
CA VAL A 18 -5.68 -4.88 27.68
C VAL A 18 -5.42 -4.27 26.31
N ILE A 19 -4.19 -4.34 25.84
CA ILE A 19 -3.75 -3.80 24.55
C ILE A 19 -3.33 -4.95 23.65
N LEU A 20 -4.00 -5.10 22.52
CA LEU A 20 -3.54 -5.94 21.42
C LEU A 20 -2.89 -5.07 20.36
N LEU A 21 -1.66 -5.40 19.98
CA LEU A 21 -0.95 -4.73 18.91
C LEU A 21 -0.68 -5.72 17.78
N GLU A 22 -1.00 -5.29 16.56
CA GLU A 22 -0.70 -5.99 15.32
C GLU A 22 0.17 -5.07 14.44
N SER A 23 1.35 -5.56 14.08
CA SER A 23 2.32 -4.88 13.24
C SER A 23 2.28 -5.36 11.81
N LYS A 24 2.12 -4.43 10.88
CA LYS A 24 2.18 -4.67 9.43
C LYS A 24 3.36 -3.95 8.80
N PHE A 25 4.54 -4.17 9.38
CA PHE A 25 5.78 -3.59 8.87
C PHE A 25 6.14 -4.09 7.46
N GLY A 26 6.19 -5.42 7.26
CA GLY A 26 6.40 -6.04 5.94
C GLY A 26 5.42 -7.17 5.61
N ALA A 27 4.53 -7.51 6.54
CA ALA A 27 3.59 -8.62 6.37
C ALA A 27 2.39 -8.24 5.49
N ALA A 28 1.83 -9.24 4.81
CA ALA A 28 0.50 -9.14 4.22
C ALA A 28 -0.53 -8.91 5.33
N PHE A 29 -1.52 -8.07 5.05
CA PHE A 29 -2.62 -7.84 5.97
C PHE A 29 -3.76 -8.80 5.68
N GLN A 30 -4.25 -9.43 6.74
CA GLN A 30 -5.46 -10.23 6.66
C GLN A 30 -6.52 -9.51 7.49
N THR A 31 -7.53 -8.95 6.81
CA THR A 31 -8.63 -8.21 7.45
C THR A 31 -9.36 -9.03 8.52
N SER A 32 -9.39 -10.36 8.35
CA SER A 32 -9.93 -11.28 9.34
C SER A 32 -9.18 -11.28 10.69
N GLN A 33 -7.90 -10.88 10.74
CA GLN A 33 -7.13 -10.79 11.99
C GLN A 33 -7.66 -9.70 12.91
N LEU A 34 -7.82 -8.46 12.43
CA LEU A 34 -8.32 -7.34 13.25
C LEU A 34 -9.71 -7.64 13.80
N LYS A 35 -10.58 -8.24 12.98
CA LYS A 35 -11.90 -8.68 13.42
C LYS A 35 -11.80 -9.69 14.56
N ARG A 36 -10.99 -10.75 14.40
CA ARG A 36 -10.81 -11.77 15.46
C ARG A 36 -10.29 -11.16 16.75
N TYR A 37 -9.38 -10.20 16.69
CA TYR A 37 -8.85 -9.53 17.88
C TYR A 37 -9.89 -8.62 18.55
N ALA A 38 -10.68 -7.89 17.75
CA ALA A 38 -11.82 -7.14 18.27
C ALA A 38 -12.82 -8.07 18.97
N ASP A 39 -13.21 -9.18 18.33
CA ASP A 39 -14.11 -10.19 18.93
C ASP A 39 -13.54 -10.79 20.22
N TYR A 40 -12.23 -11.05 20.27
CA TYR A 40 -11.56 -11.53 21.47
C TYR A 40 -11.64 -10.51 22.62
N LEU A 41 -11.34 -9.23 22.36
CA LEU A 41 -11.44 -8.16 23.36
C LEU A 41 -12.87 -8.00 23.86
N LYS A 42 -13.87 -8.10 22.98
CA LYS A 42 -15.29 -8.11 23.37
C LYS A 42 -15.58 -9.27 24.33
N SER A 43 -15.14 -10.47 23.98
CA SER A 43 -15.35 -11.67 24.81
C SER A 43 -14.68 -11.60 26.19
N LEU A 44 -13.54 -10.90 26.30
CA LEU A 44 -12.86 -10.71 27.58
C LEU A 44 -13.67 -9.80 28.50
N LYS A 45 -14.25 -8.73 27.95
CA LYS A 45 -15.06 -7.77 28.71
C LYS A 45 -16.45 -8.31 29.06
N GLU A 46 -17.06 -9.13 28.21
CA GLU A 46 -18.30 -9.84 28.57
C GLU A 46 -18.11 -10.83 29.72
N LYS A 47 -16.89 -11.37 29.87
CA LYS A 47 -16.52 -12.28 30.96
C LYS A 47 -16.00 -11.58 32.21
N SER A 48 -15.64 -10.30 32.13
CA SER A 48 -15.21 -9.54 33.31
C SER A 48 -16.43 -9.25 34.18
N ASP A 49 -16.29 -9.48 35.47
CA ASP A 49 -17.35 -9.27 36.45
C ASP A 49 -17.75 -7.78 36.47
N PRO A 50 -19.02 -7.43 36.16
CA PRO A 50 -19.47 -6.03 36.19
C PRO A 50 -19.38 -5.39 37.58
N SER A 51 -19.18 -6.19 38.63
CA SER A 51 -18.98 -5.72 40.00
C SER A 51 -17.53 -5.40 40.38
N SER A 52 -16.54 -5.67 39.51
CA SER A 52 -15.15 -5.30 39.77
C SER A 52 -14.93 -3.80 39.57
N GLU A 53 -14.41 -3.10 40.58
CA GLU A 53 -14.16 -1.64 40.57
C GLU A 53 -13.12 -1.20 39.52
N THR A 54 -12.34 -2.12 38.95
CA THR A 54 -11.34 -1.82 37.91
C THR A 54 -11.99 -1.77 36.52
N CYS A 55 -12.17 -0.56 36.00
CA CYS A 55 -12.66 -0.34 34.64
C CYS A 55 -11.53 -0.62 33.63
N GLN A 56 -11.35 -1.90 33.26
CA GLN A 56 -10.34 -2.26 32.26
C GLN A 56 -10.64 -1.60 30.91
N GLN A 57 -9.64 -0.91 30.37
CA GLN A 57 -9.64 -0.34 29.04
C GLN A 57 -9.14 -1.37 28.03
N TYR A 58 -9.86 -1.50 26.91
CA TYR A 58 -9.53 -2.46 25.87
C TYR A 58 -9.13 -1.68 24.62
N SER A 59 -7.89 -1.87 24.18
CA SER A 59 -7.33 -1.19 23.01
C SER A 59 -6.87 -2.19 21.96
N LEU A 60 -7.14 -1.87 20.70
CA LEU A 60 -6.62 -2.57 19.54
C LEU A 60 -5.77 -1.58 18.74
N VAL A 61 -4.49 -1.89 18.58
CA VAL A 61 -3.51 -1.02 17.91
C VAL A 61 -3.04 -1.70 16.64
N LEU A 62 -3.31 -1.07 15.50
CA LEU A 62 -2.68 -1.42 14.23
C LEU A 62 -1.47 -0.50 14.04
N ILE A 63 -0.27 -1.07 13.91
CA ILE A 63 0.93 -0.31 13.56
C ILE A 63 1.44 -0.71 12.19
N ALA A 64 1.67 0.25 11.29
CA ALA A 64 2.18 -0.01 9.96
C ALA A 64 2.94 1.21 9.40
N PRO A 65 3.75 1.06 8.34
CA PRO A 65 4.32 2.20 7.62
C PRO A 65 3.20 3.13 7.12
N LYS A 66 3.44 4.45 7.17
CA LYS A 66 2.45 5.49 6.85
C LYS A 66 1.84 5.32 5.47
N ASN A 67 2.64 4.95 4.49
CA ASN A 67 2.18 4.68 3.13
C ASN A 67 1.26 3.46 3.00
N ARG A 68 1.25 2.55 3.98
CA ARG A 68 0.36 1.37 4.01
C ARG A 68 -0.91 1.63 4.83
N LEU A 69 -0.83 2.46 5.86
CA LEU A 69 -1.93 2.67 6.81
C LEU A 69 -3.24 3.05 6.16
N ARG A 70 -3.24 3.94 5.14
CA ARG A 70 -4.46 4.36 4.45
C ARG A 70 -5.20 3.17 3.83
N GLY A 71 -4.49 2.34 3.08
CA GLY A 71 -5.07 1.15 2.44
C GLY A 71 -5.53 0.12 3.47
N LEU A 72 -4.75 -0.10 4.53
CA LEU A 72 -5.12 -1.01 5.62
C LEU A 72 -6.37 -0.55 6.36
N ARG A 73 -6.51 0.76 6.55
CA ARG A 73 -7.67 1.36 7.18
C ARG A 73 -8.92 1.19 6.32
N LEU A 74 -8.80 1.44 5.02
CA LEU A 74 -9.90 1.24 4.07
C LEU A 74 -10.39 -0.20 4.07
N GLU A 75 -9.49 -1.20 4.08
CA GLU A 75 -9.87 -2.61 4.17
C GLU A 75 -10.60 -2.95 5.47
N ALA A 76 -10.16 -2.38 6.60
CA ALA A 76 -10.83 -2.57 7.88
C ALA A 76 -12.24 -1.96 7.87
N ASP A 77 -12.40 -0.76 7.31
CA ASP A 77 -13.68 -0.08 7.18
C ASP A 77 -14.63 -0.84 6.21
N ASN A 78 -14.11 -1.36 5.09
CA ASN A 78 -14.88 -2.20 4.16
C ASN A 78 -15.40 -3.49 4.83
N MET A 79 -14.62 -4.09 5.72
CA MET A 79 -15.07 -5.23 6.51
C MET A 79 -16.15 -4.82 7.52
N ALA A 80 -16.03 -3.65 8.13
CA ALA A 80 -17.05 -3.12 9.03
C ALA A 80 -18.41 -2.92 8.34
N LEU A 81 -18.42 -2.53 7.05
CA LEU A 81 -19.65 -2.40 6.26
C LEU A 81 -20.41 -3.73 6.15
N ALA A 82 -19.71 -4.84 5.98
CA ALA A 82 -20.32 -6.18 5.98
C ALA A 82 -21.00 -6.53 7.32
N HIS A 83 -20.67 -5.80 8.39
CA HIS A 83 -21.26 -5.92 9.73
C HIS A 83 -22.21 -4.78 10.10
N LYS A 84 -22.73 -4.04 9.11
CA LYS A 84 -23.71 -2.94 9.29
C LYS A 84 -23.16 -1.77 10.11
N THR A 85 -21.85 -1.53 10.03
CA THR A 85 -21.17 -0.36 10.61
C THR A 85 -20.40 0.37 9.52
N ASN A 86 -20.32 1.71 9.56
CA ASN A 86 -19.69 2.48 8.50
C ASN A 86 -18.16 2.49 8.59
N THR A 87 -17.62 2.33 9.78
CA THR A 87 -16.17 2.32 10.03
C THR A 87 -15.78 1.20 10.99
N PHE A 88 -14.53 0.77 10.94
CA PHE A 88 -14.00 -0.21 11.88
C PHE A 88 -13.94 0.35 13.31
N ASN A 89 -13.77 1.67 13.48
CA ASN A 89 -13.94 2.32 14.78
C ASN A 89 -15.34 2.10 15.33
N GLU A 90 -16.38 2.27 14.52
CA GLU A 90 -17.76 2.00 14.94
C GLU A 90 -17.93 0.53 15.32
N TYR A 91 -17.42 -0.40 14.49
CA TYR A 91 -17.44 -1.83 14.81
C TYR A 91 -16.78 -2.17 16.15
N CYS A 92 -15.62 -1.57 16.44
CA CYS A 92 -14.92 -1.71 17.72
C CYS A 92 -15.66 -1.03 18.88
N ASN A 93 -16.35 0.08 18.62
CA ASN A 93 -17.12 0.81 19.63
C ASN A 93 -18.48 0.20 19.95
N LEU A 94 -19.00 -0.69 19.09
CA LEU A 94 -20.20 -1.47 19.38
C LEU A 94 -19.97 -2.32 20.62
N ASN A 95 -20.67 -1.93 21.70
CA ASN A 95 -20.72 -2.53 23.03
C ASN A 95 -20.10 -3.93 23.10
N PRO A 96 -18.95 -4.09 23.78
CA PRO A 96 -18.21 -3.07 24.54
C PRO A 96 -17.31 -2.15 23.69
N ALA A 97 -17.12 -0.90 24.15
CA ALA A 97 -16.24 0.07 23.50
C ALA A 97 -14.76 -0.33 23.57
N ILE A 98 -14.20 -0.73 22.42
CA ILE A 98 -12.77 -0.98 22.19
C ILE A 98 -12.17 0.25 21.53
N ASN A 99 -11.10 0.80 22.11
CA ASN A 99 -10.34 1.88 21.50
C ASN A 99 -9.47 1.35 20.36
N PHE A 100 -9.90 1.56 19.10
CA PHE A 100 -9.08 1.22 17.94
C PHE A 100 -8.20 2.40 17.52
N GLN A 101 -6.90 2.14 17.42
CA GLN A 101 -5.90 3.12 16.97
C GLN A 101 -5.07 2.56 15.82
N SER A 102 -4.78 3.42 14.85
CA SER A 102 -3.84 3.14 13.76
C SER A 102 -2.66 4.10 13.88
N ILE A 103 -1.47 3.56 14.11
CA ILE A 103 -0.24 4.32 14.39
C ILE A 103 0.77 4.07 13.28
N ALA A 104 1.46 5.12 12.82
CA ALA A 104 2.54 4.95 11.86
C ALA A 104 3.83 4.55 12.57
N TRP A 105 4.61 3.63 11.98
CA TRP A 105 5.95 3.33 12.48
C TRP A 105 6.84 4.58 12.50
N GLU A 106 6.63 5.48 11.54
CA GLU A 106 7.23 6.80 11.45
C GLU A 106 6.97 7.64 12.71
N ASP A 107 5.74 7.60 13.24
CA ASP A 107 5.36 8.36 14.44
C ASP A 107 5.98 7.72 15.71
N VAL A 108 6.07 6.40 15.76
CA VAL A 108 6.75 5.68 16.86
C VAL A 108 8.23 6.01 16.88
N VAL A 109 8.89 6.03 15.71
CA VAL A 109 10.33 6.33 15.63
C VAL A 109 10.65 7.71 16.21
N ILE A 110 9.78 8.70 16.03
CA ILE A 110 10.00 10.06 16.54
C ILE A 110 10.02 10.09 18.07
N THR A 111 9.27 9.21 18.75
CA THR A 111 9.15 9.19 20.21
C THR A 111 10.22 8.35 20.91
N LEU A 112 11.00 7.54 20.18
CA LEU A 112 12.07 6.71 20.74
C LEU A 112 13.25 7.55 21.24
N ASP A 113 13.71 7.28 22.46
CA ASP A 113 14.85 7.93 23.10
C ASP A 113 16.19 7.35 22.61
N ASN A 114 17.00 8.17 21.96
CA ASN A 114 18.31 7.76 21.42
C ASN A 114 19.35 7.45 22.50
N SER A 115 19.14 7.89 23.74
CA SER A 115 20.02 7.55 24.86
C SER A 115 19.81 6.11 25.36
N VAL A 116 18.65 5.52 25.08
CA VAL A 116 18.32 4.14 25.44
C VAL A 116 18.72 3.21 24.29
N GLU A 117 19.70 2.34 24.53
CA GLU A 117 20.30 1.48 23.51
C GLU A 117 19.27 0.70 22.68
N ILE A 118 18.33 0.01 23.33
CA ILE A 118 17.33 -0.79 22.62
C ILE A 118 16.37 0.05 21.77
N GLN A 119 16.05 1.26 22.21
CA GLN A 119 15.18 2.18 21.46
C GLN A 119 15.93 2.76 20.26
N ARG A 120 17.22 3.07 20.42
CA ARG A 120 18.10 3.49 19.32
C ARG A 120 18.21 2.42 18.24
N GLU A 121 18.48 1.16 18.62
CA GLU A 121 18.59 0.06 17.64
C GLU A 121 17.25 -0.20 16.94
N LEU A 122 16.13 -0.13 17.67
CA LEU A 122 14.79 -0.24 17.07
C LEU A 122 14.54 0.90 16.07
N ARG A 123 14.91 2.14 16.40
CA ARG A 123 14.82 3.29 15.48
C ARG A 123 15.61 3.03 14.19
N ILE A 124 16.88 2.61 14.30
CA ILE A 124 17.73 2.31 13.13
C ILE A 124 17.08 1.23 12.27
N TYR A 125 16.68 0.11 12.88
CA TYR A 125 16.03 -0.99 12.17
C TYR A 125 14.77 -0.54 11.42
N ILE A 126 13.90 0.24 12.06
CA ILE A 126 12.68 0.73 11.42
C ILE A 126 13.04 1.66 10.26
N MET A 127 13.93 2.63 10.48
CA MET A 127 14.32 3.59 9.44
C MET A 127 14.94 2.91 8.21
N ASP A 128 15.73 1.85 8.41
CA ASP A 128 16.35 1.09 7.31
C ASP A 128 15.36 0.33 6.44
N HIS A 129 14.19 0.01 6.98
CA HIS A 129 13.17 -0.82 6.33
C HIS A 129 11.90 -0.05 5.94
N LEU A 130 11.77 1.21 6.38
CA LEU A 130 10.72 2.09 5.90
C LEU A 130 10.95 2.42 4.42
N PRO A 131 9.89 2.56 3.61
CA PRO A 131 10.02 2.97 2.22
C PRO A 131 10.77 4.31 2.17
N LEU A 132 11.97 4.31 1.59
CA LEU A 132 12.72 5.54 1.37
C LEU A 132 11.87 6.49 0.52
N GLU A 133 11.48 7.63 1.10
CA GLU A 133 11.06 8.77 0.29
C GLU A 133 12.29 9.28 -0.45
N LEU A 134 12.19 9.43 -1.76
CA LEU A 134 13.27 9.97 -2.57
C LEU A 134 13.51 11.42 -2.14
N THR A 135 14.66 11.69 -1.51
CA THR A 135 15.03 13.05 -1.11
C THR A 135 15.33 13.90 -2.34
N ARG A 136 15.38 15.24 -2.19
CA ARG A 136 15.86 16.13 -3.27
C ARG A 136 17.26 15.75 -3.74
N GLU A 137 18.11 15.28 -2.84
CA GLU A 137 19.45 14.81 -3.17
C GLU A 137 19.42 13.52 -4.01
N ASN A 138 18.49 12.59 -3.72
CA ASN A 138 18.24 11.44 -4.60
C ASN A 138 17.72 11.87 -5.97
N ILE A 139 16.87 12.90 -6.05
CA ILE A 139 16.36 13.44 -7.32
C ILE A 139 17.49 14.10 -8.13
N ASP A 140 18.34 14.88 -7.46
CA ASP A 140 19.52 15.52 -8.05
C ASP A 140 20.56 14.48 -8.49
N GLN A 141 20.68 13.37 -7.78
CA GLN A 141 21.52 12.23 -8.20
C GLN A 141 20.89 11.42 -9.33
N LEU A 142 19.57 11.23 -9.37
CA LEU A 142 18.87 10.53 -10.46
C LEU A 142 18.87 11.34 -11.77
N SER A 143 19.00 12.66 -11.69
CA SER A 143 19.14 13.57 -12.84
C SER A 143 20.58 13.69 -13.33
N LYS A 144 21.56 13.40 -12.48
CA LYS A 144 22.97 13.23 -12.86
C LYS A 144 23.14 11.79 -13.32
N LYS A 145 23.74 11.54 -14.50
CA LYS A 145 23.89 10.18 -15.07
C LYS A 145 24.85 9.25 -14.27
N SER A 146 25.01 9.43 -12.96
CA SER A 146 25.83 8.61 -12.06
C SER A 146 24.97 7.58 -11.31
N PHE A 147 24.92 6.36 -11.85
CA PHE A 147 24.42 5.13 -11.20
C PHE A 147 25.49 4.63 -10.21
N PRO A 148 25.21 4.18 -8.97
CA PRO A 148 24.33 3.02 -8.65
C PRO A 148 23.44 3.12 -7.37
N ASP A 149 23.65 4.06 -6.44
CA ASP A 149 22.98 4.03 -5.12
C ASP A 149 21.50 4.43 -5.19
N SER A 150 21.18 5.40 -6.05
CA SER A 150 19.81 5.90 -6.24
C SER A 150 18.88 4.90 -6.95
N LEU A 151 19.43 3.90 -7.66
CA LEU A 151 18.65 2.83 -8.27
C LEU A 151 18.00 1.92 -7.23
N SER A 152 18.72 1.60 -6.15
CA SER A 152 18.22 0.71 -5.10
C SER A 152 16.95 1.28 -4.45
N SER A 153 16.94 2.59 -4.18
CA SER A 153 15.75 3.29 -3.66
C SER A 153 14.60 3.27 -4.66
N LEU A 154 14.89 3.44 -5.96
CA LEU A 154 13.88 3.37 -7.02
C LEU A 154 13.27 1.96 -7.15
N TYR A 155 14.12 0.93 -7.07
CA TYR A 155 13.71 -0.46 -7.12
C TYR A 155 12.84 -0.83 -5.93
N GLN A 156 13.22 -0.39 -4.73
CA GLN A 156 12.40 -0.54 -3.53
C GLN A 156 11.08 0.22 -3.67
N LYS A 157 11.08 1.42 -4.25
CA LYS A 157 9.85 2.19 -4.49
C LYS A 157 8.88 1.45 -5.42
N ILE A 158 9.36 0.92 -6.54
CA ILE A 158 8.54 0.13 -7.49
C ILE A 158 8.05 -1.18 -6.84
N ARG A 159 8.89 -1.86 -6.05
CA ARG A 159 8.51 -3.08 -5.32
C ARG A 159 7.47 -2.82 -4.23
N ASN A 160 7.62 -1.73 -3.49
CA ASN A 160 6.65 -1.30 -2.47
C ASN A 160 5.34 -0.87 -3.13
N LEU A 161 5.39 -0.19 -4.27
CA LEU A 161 4.20 0.12 -5.07
C LEU A 161 3.47 -1.17 -5.44
N GLN A 162 4.13 -2.18 -5.99
CA GLN A 162 3.50 -3.46 -6.32
C GLN A 162 2.80 -4.10 -5.11
N THR A 163 3.43 -4.04 -3.94
CA THR A 163 2.91 -4.64 -2.70
C THR A 163 1.70 -3.87 -2.14
N ASN A 164 1.66 -2.56 -2.39
CA ASN A 164 0.66 -1.66 -1.81
C ASN A 164 -0.50 -1.35 -2.76
N LEU A 165 -0.29 -1.46 -4.08
CA LEU A 165 -1.27 -1.12 -5.10
C LEU A 165 -2.49 -2.03 -4.94
N ARG A 166 -3.53 -1.47 -4.33
CA ARG A 166 -4.83 -2.12 -4.12
C ARG A 166 -5.78 -1.62 -5.17
N LEU A 167 -5.87 -2.38 -6.27
CA LEU A 167 -6.89 -2.15 -7.29
C LEU A 167 -8.20 -2.69 -6.71
N ASP A 168 -9.12 -1.79 -6.35
CA ASP A 168 -10.44 -2.11 -5.82
C ASP A 168 -11.31 -2.80 -6.88
N SER A 169 -11.07 -4.08 -7.19
CA SER A 169 -12.04 -5.02 -7.80
C SER A 169 -11.39 -6.31 -8.27
N ASP A 170 -12.23 -7.32 -8.51
CA ASP A 170 -11.94 -8.52 -9.29
C ASP A 170 -11.45 -8.23 -10.74
N SER A 171 -11.28 -6.96 -11.15
CA SER A 171 -11.00 -6.55 -12.53
C SER A 171 -9.52 -6.51 -12.91
N PHE A 172 -8.59 -6.75 -11.98
CA PHE A 172 -7.16 -6.64 -12.26
C PHE A 172 -6.30 -7.73 -11.63
N LYS A 173 -5.24 -8.13 -12.33
CA LYS A 173 -4.22 -9.07 -11.85
C LYS A 173 -2.83 -8.44 -11.96
N LEU A 174 -2.04 -8.52 -10.89
CA LEU A 174 -0.62 -8.17 -10.95
C LEU A 174 0.17 -9.35 -11.53
N ASP A 175 0.96 -9.08 -12.56
CA ASP A 175 1.81 -10.07 -13.24
C ASP A 175 3.30 -9.82 -12.97
N ALA A 176 4.10 -10.85 -13.24
CA ALA A 176 5.47 -11.01 -12.77
C ALA A 176 6.37 -9.78 -13.00
N VAL A 177 7.24 -9.54 -12.02
CA VAL A 177 8.23 -8.47 -12.08
C VAL A 177 9.29 -8.82 -13.13
N ARG A 178 9.47 -7.94 -14.12
CA ARG A 178 10.57 -8.04 -15.07
C ARG A 178 11.78 -7.32 -14.50
N HIS A 179 12.88 -8.06 -14.42
CA HIS A 179 14.18 -7.57 -13.97
C HIS A 179 15.19 -7.83 -15.07
N SER A 180 15.46 -6.81 -15.87
CA SER A 180 16.49 -6.82 -16.89
C SER A 180 17.29 -5.53 -16.80
N TYR A 181 18.45 -5.51 -17.45
CA TYR A 181 19.29 -4.32 -17.50
C TYR A 181 18.56 -3.09 -18.07
N ASN A 182 17.64 -3.29 -19.03
CA ASN A 182 16.90 -2.20 -19.69
C ASN A 182 15.53 -1.89 -19.06
N TRP A 183 14.97 -2.84 -18.31
CA TRP A 183 13.62 -2.76 -17.75
C TRP A 183 13.58 -3.31 -16.32
N TYR A 184 13.07 -2.51 -15.39
CA TYR A 184 12.73 -2.97 -14.03
C TYR A 184 11.31 -2.55 -13.70
N GLY A 185 10.39 -3.49 -13.45
CA GLY A 185 8.99 -3.14 -13.18
C GLY A 185 8.07 -4.33 -13.15
N PHE A 186 6.78 -4.09 -12.92
CA PHE A 186 5.74 -5.12 -12.91
C PHE A 186 4.63 -4.78 -13.91
N LYS A 187 3.74 -5.74 -14.17
CA LYS A 187 2.60 -5.54 -15.05
C LYS A 187 1.29 -5.57 -14.26
N ILE A 188 0.32 -4.77 -14.70
CA ILE A 188 -1.09 -4.89 -14.35
C ILE A 188 -1.79 -5.43 -15.58
N LEU A 189 -2.45 -6.58 -15.45
CA LEU A 189 -3.30 -7.18 -16.46
C LEU A 189 -4.75 -6.84 -16.11
N SER A 190 -5.52 -6.34 -17.09
CA SER A 190 -6.99 -6.33 -16.94
C SER A 190 -7.51 -7.77 -16.84
N PHE A 191 -8.60 -8.02 -16.10
CA PHE A 191 -9.11 -9.37 -15.82
C PHE A 191 -9.43 -10.19 -17.08
N ASP A 192 -9.92 -9.52 -18.12
CA ASP A 192 -10.24 -10.12 -19.42
C ASP A 192 -9.04 -10.15 -20.39
N ASP A 193 -7.83 -9.81 -19.94
CA ASP A 193 -6.62 -9.65 -20.75
C ASP A 193 -6.85 -8.71 -21.96
N THR A 194 -7.73 -7.72 -21.80
CA THR A 194 -8.06 -6.73 -22.82
C THR A 194 -6.91 -5.75 -23.05
N TYR A 195 -6.21 -5.37 -21.97
CA TYR A 195 -5.00 -4.57 -22.03
C TYR A 195 -4.05 -4.88 -20.88
N ASN A 196 -2.77 -4.56 -21.08
CA ASN A 196 -1.75 -4.62 -20.05
C ASN A 196 -1.10 -3.25 -19.84
N LEU A 197 -0.87 -2.88 -18.59
CA LEU A 197 -0.04 -1.75 -18.20
C LEU A 197 1.26 -2.29 -17.63
N TRP A 198 2.38 -1.73 -18.04
CA TRP A 198 3.65 -1.95 -17.36
C TRP A 198 4.00 -0.71 -16.54
N ILE A 199 4.47 -0.92 -15.31
CA ILE A 199 4.87 0.14 -14.39
C ILE A 199 6.30 -0.12 -13.92
N GLY A 200 7.18 0.84 -14.15
CA GLY A 200 8.53 0.78 -13.64
C GLY A 200 9.51 1.68 -14.38
N MET A 201 10.77 1.27 -14.40
CA MET A 201 11.89 1.98 -15.03
C MET A 201 12.28 1.39 -16.38
N ILE A 202 12.35 2.25 -17.40
CA ILE A 202 12.88 1.94 -18.74
C ILE A 202 14.12 2.79 -18.95
N LEU A 203 15.28 2.15 -19.11
CA LEU A 203 16.58 2.84 -19.11
C LEU A 203 16.73 3.81 -20.30
N GLU A 204 16.30 3.41 -21.49
CA GLU A 204 16.45 4.20 -22.71
C GLU A 204 15.59 5.49 -22.68
N PRO A 205 14.27 5.43 -22.44
CA PRO A 205 13.47 6.63 -22.19
C PRO A 205 14.03 7.48 -21.06
N TRP A 206 14.48 6.88 -19.95
CA TRP A 206 15.06 7.64 -18.84
C TRP A 206 16.27 8.45 -19.28
N SER A 207 17.17 7.85 -20.06
CA SER A 207 18.36 8.54 -20.56
C SER A 207 18.05 9.79 -21.40
N ILE A 208 16.85 9.85 -21.98
CA ILE A 208 16.36 10.93 -22.84
C ILE A 208 15.54 11.94 -22.02
N THR A 209 14.58 11.49 -21.22
CA THR A 209 13.63 12.39 -20.54
C THR A 209 14.05 12.79 -19.13
N GLY A 210 15.10 12.17 -18.56
CA GLY A 210 15.56 12.44 -17.20
C GLY A 210 14.61 11.98 -16.09
N ILE A 211 13.56 11.23 -16.43
CA ILE A 211 12.54 10.74 -15.48
C ILE A 211 12.67 9.22 -15.39
N PRO A 212 12.77 8.60 -14.20
CA PRO A 212 13.11 7.19 -14.11
C PRO A 212 11.91 6.25 -14.12
N ILE A 213 10.68 6.71 -13.83
CA ILE A 213 9.49 5.85 -13.75
C ILE A 213 8.50 6.20 -14.85
N TYR A 214 7.96 5.18 -15.50
CA TYR A 214 6.98 5.28 -16.57
C TYR A 214 5.86 4.27 -16.38
N ILE A 215 4.69 4.64 -16.89
CA ILE A 215 3.64 3.70 -17.24
C ILE A 215 3.72 3.48 -18.75
N GLN A 216 3.76 2.22 -19.18
CA GLN A 216 3.81 1.83 -20.58
C GLN A 216 2.57 1.04 -20.97
N VAL A 217 2.03 1.35 -22.15
CA VAL A 217 1.08 0.51 -22.88
C VAL A 217 1.63 0.24 -24.26
N ARG A 218 1.69 -1.03 -24.65
CA ARG A 218 2.08 -1.43 -26.01
C ARG A 218 0.88 -1.77 -26.86
N GLU A 219 0.95 -1.47 -28.15
CA GLU A 219 -0.15 -1.79 -29.06
C GLU A 219 -0.43 -3.30 -29.11
N ASP A 220 0.62 -4.12 -29.07
CA ASP A 220 0.53 -5.59 -29.05
C ASP A 220 0.09 -6.17 -27.69
N TRP A 221 -0.06 -5.34 -26.66
CA TRP A 221 -0.62 -5.71 -25.36
C TRP A 221 -2.10 -5.38 -25.22
N VAL A 222 -2.69 -4.74 -26.22
CA VAL A 222 -4.12 -4.47 -26.30
C VAL A 222 -4.72 -5.44 -27.31
N LYS A 223 -5.89 -6.00 -27.02
CA LYS A 223 -6.61 -6.79 -28.02
C LYS A 223 -6.81 -5.95 -29.29
N ARG A 224 -6.51 -6.54 -30.45
CA ARG A 224 -6.37 -5.82 -31.73
C ARG A 224 -7.60 -4.96 -32.08
N ASP A 225 -8.80 -5.46 -31.80
CA ASP A 225 -10.07 -4.78 -32.12
C ASP A 225 -10.40 -3.63 -31.16
N GLU A 226 -9.71 -3.56 -30.03
CA GLU A 226 -9.93 -2.60 -28.96
C GLU A 226 -8.91 -1.44 -28.97
N PHE A 227 -7.83 -1.58 -29.74
CA PHE A 227 -6.70 -0.65 -29.70
C PHE A 227 -7.07 0.81 -30.04
N LEU A 228 -7.89 1.03 -31.07
CA LEU A 228 -8.31 2.37 -31.47
C LEU A 228 -9.10 3.09 -30.35
N LYS A 229 -9.88 2.35 -29.56
CA LYS A 229 -10.65 2.90 -28.43
C LYS A 229 -9.70 3.31 -27.29
N VAL A 230 -8.74 2.44 -26.98
CA VAL A 230 -7.72 2.70 -25.94
C VAL A 230 -6.83 3.87 -26.31
N LYS A 231 -6.40 3.96 -27.56
CA LYS A 231 -5.49 5.00 -28.04
C LYS A 231 -5.94 6.41 -27.65
N ASN A 232 -7.20 6.76 -27.91
CA ASN A 232 -7.73 8.09 -27.60
C ASN A 232 -7.67 8.39 -26.09
N ILE A 233 -7.97 7.39 -25.27
CA ILE A 233 -7.99 7.51 -23.81
C ILE A 233 -6.59 7.61 -23.25
N LEU A 234 -5.63 6.87 -23.81
CA LEU A 234 -4.22 7.02 -23.46
C LEU A 234 -3.75 8.45 -23.74
N ILE A 235 -4.08 9.02 -24.90
CA ILE A 235 -3.75 10.40 -25.24
C ILE A 235 -4.39 11.39 -24.23
N GLU A 236 -5.67 11.21 -23.89
CA GLU A 236 -6.35 12.02 -22.87
C GLU A 236 -5.76 11.89 -21.47
N LEU A 237 -5.24 10.72 -21.12
CA LEU A 237 -4.52 10.46 -19.87
C LEU A 237 -3.09 11.04 -19.89
N GLY A 238 -2.66 11.60 -21.01
CA GLY A 238 -1.36 12.25 -21.18
C GLY A 238 -0.23 11.31 -21.62
N PHE A 239 -0.54 10.09 -22.06
CA PHE A 239 0.46 9.22 -22.67
C PHE A 239 0.95 9.84 -23.99
N LYS A 240 2.25 9.75 -24.22
CA LYS A 240 2.90 10.19 -25.46
C LYS A 240 3.23 8.98 -26.31
N GLU A 241 2.99 9.12 -27.61
CA GLU A 241 3.37 8.11 -28.58
C GLU A 241 4.90 8.06 -28.71
N ASP A 242 5.46 6.87 -28.61
CA ASP A 242 6.88 6.57 -28.75
C ASP A 242 7.06 5.45 -29.78
N LYS A 243 8.02 5.63 -30.69
CA LYS A 243 8.22 4.72 -31.83
C LYS A 243 8.60 3.29 -31.43
N GLN A 244 9.27 3.13 -30.31
CA GLN A 244 9.78 1.83 -29.84
C GLN A 244 8.94 1.26 -28.70
N TYR A 245 8.34 2.15 -27.90
CA TYR A 245 7.63 1.80 -26.68
C TYR A 245 6.11 1.98 -26.78
N SER A 246 5.59 2.35 -27.94
CA SER A 246 4.19 2.63 -28.26
C SER A 246 3.63 3.82 -27.49
N TYR A 247 3.23 3.65 -26.22
CA TYR A 247 2.66 4.74 -25.41
C TYR A 247 3.34 4.77 -24.05
N LEU A 248 3.93 5.92 -23.71
CA LEU A 248 4.62 6.15 -22.46
C LEU A 248 4.05 7.34 -21.71
N LEU A 249 3.83 7.17 -20.42
CA LEU A 249 3.52 8.25 -19.48
C LEU A 249 4.64 8.31 -18.42
N PRO A 250 5.57 9.29 -18.51
CA PRO A 250 6.53 9.51 -17.44
C PRO A 250 5.81 9.95 -16.15
N ILE A 251 6.23 9.43 -15.01
CA ILE A 251 5.78 9.87 -13.69
C ILE A 251 6.79 10.88 -13.15
N PRO A 252 6.46 12.19 -13.12
CA PRO A 252 7.34 13.21 -12.60
C PRO A 252 7.69 12.95 -11.13
N PHE A 253 8.86 13.41 -10.69
CA PHE A 253 9.32 13.21 -9.32
C PHE A 253 8.32 13.73 -8.28
N GLU A 254 7.63 14.82 -8.58
CA GLU A 254 6.63 15.46 -7.73
C GLU A 254 5.39 14.58 -7.52
N LYS A 255 5.14 13.62 -8.42
CA LYS A 255 4.00 12.69 -8.36
C LYS A 255 4.35 11.32 -7.79
N LEU A 256 5.59 11.10 -7.33
CA LEU A 256 6.03 9.80 -6.80
C LEU A 256 5.37 9.41 -5.47
N SER A 257 4.91 10.39 -4.68
CA SER A 257 4.15 10.15 -3.45
C SER A 257 2.70 9.76 -3.74
N SER A 258 2.09 10.30 -4.81
CA SER A 258 0.72 10.02 -5.27
C SER A 258 0.67 9.04 -6.45
N MET A 259 1.73 8.25 -6.64
CA MET A 259 1.86 7.36 -7.80
C MET A 259 0.80 6.26 -7.80
N GLU A 260 0.44 5.75 -6.61
CA GLU A 260 -0.62 4.76 -6.44
C GLU A 260 -1.98 5.29 -6.92
N ASP A 261 -2.40 6.45 -6.41
CA ASP A 261 -3.65 7.11 -6.83
C ASP A 261 -3.65 7.40 -8.36
N THR A 262 -2.48 7.74 -8.92
CA THR A 262 -2.32 7.98 -10.37
C THR A 262 -2.58 6.71 -11.18
N ILE A 263 -2.00 5.59 -10.76
CA ILE A 263 -2.16 4.28 -11.42
C ILE A 263 -3.60 3.80 -11.30
N ILE A 264 -4.20 3.89 -10.11
CA ILE A 264 -5.60 3.51 -9.87
C ILE A 264 -6.53 4.31 -10.79
N ASN A 265 -6.32 5.62 -10.92
CA ASN A 265 -7.11 6.47 -11.81
C ASN A 265 -6.99 6.03 -13.29
N ILE A 266 -5.78 5.72 -13.75
CA ILE A 266 -5.53 5.22 -15.11
C ILE A 266 -6.27 3.90 -15.34
N CYS A 267 -6.12 2.94 -14.43
CA CYS A 267 -6.83 1.65 -14.47
C CYS A 267 -8.36 1.86 -14.54
N ASN A 268 -8.92 2.67 -13.65
CA ASN A 268 -10.37 2.94 -13.60
C ASN A 268 -10.89 3.62 -14.88
N ARG A 269 -10.14 4.57 -15.44
CA ARG A 269 -10.54 5.25 -16.69
C ARG A 269 -10.50 4.31 -17.89
N LEU A 270 -9.49 3.44 -17.95
CA LEU A 270 -9.40 2.42 -18.98
C LEU A 270 -10.55 1.41 -18.84
N ASP A 271 -10.77 0.84 -17.65
CA ASP A 271 -11.86 -0.11 -17.42
C ASP A 271 -13.25 0.46 -17.71
N LYS A 272 -13.51 1.71 -17.31
CA LYS A 272 -14.77 2.38 -17.62
C LYS A 272 -15.00 2.47 -19.14
N ALA A 273 -13.95 2.72 -19.90
CA ALA A 273 -14.05 2.79 -21.35
C ALA A 273 -14.41 1.46 -22.01
N PHE A 274 -13.98 0.36 -21.40
CA PHE A 274 -14.30 -0.98 -21.86
C PHE A 274 -15.68 -1.46 -21.44
N THR A 275 -16.18 -1.02 -20.28
CA THR A 275 -17.45 -1.47 -19.70
C THR A 275 -18.67 -0.63 -20.09
N SER A 276 -18.49 0.66 -20.41
CA SER A 276 -19.63 1.56 -20.73
C SER A 276 -20.31 1.32 -22.10
N GLN A 277 -20.04 0.17 -22.74
CA GLN A 277 -20.67 -0.23 -24.01
C GLN A 277 -21.02 -1.73 -24.09
N SER A 278 -20.98 -2.48 -22.97
CA SER A 278 -21.54 -3.84 -22.88
C SER A 278 -22.99 -3.84 -22.42
#